data_AF-A0A935FNQ5-F1
#
_entry.id   AF-A0A935FNQ5-F1
#
_cell.length_a   1.000
_cell.length_b   1.000
_cell.length_c   1.000
_cell.angle_alpha   90.00
_cell.angle_beta   90.00
_cell.angle_gamma   90.00
#
_symmetry.space_group_name_H-M   'P 1'
#
loop_
_entity.id
_entity.type
_entity.pdbx_description
1 polymer ?
#
loop_
_entity_poly.entity_id
_entity_poly.type
_entity_poly.pdbx_seq_one_letter_code
_entity_poly.pdbx_strand_id
1 'polypeptide(L)'
;MIITGAAAGDKFGISVSHAGDVNSDGFGDVIIGANWNDSGGANPGRAYIYFGGIVPDTVADVIMTGEAADDNFGFSVSSAGDVNDDGFNDVIVGAPQNDA
;
A
#
# COMPACT_ATOMS: atom_id res chain seq x y z
N MET A 1 -5.91 -6.55 -15.27
CA MET A 1 -5.26 -7.19 -14.12
C MET A 1 -6.30 -7.48 -13.04
N ILE A 2 -6.15 -8.57 -12.29
CA ILE A 2 -6.91 -8.87 -11.07
C ILE A 2 -5.88 -9.16 -9.98
N ILE A 3 -6.03 -8.52 -8.83
CA ILE A 3 -5.22 -8.72 -7.63
C ILE A 3 -6.16 -9.17 -6.51
N THR A 4 -5.75 -10.17 -5.74
CA THR A 4 -6.52 -10.70 -4.60
C THR A 4 -5.76 -10.49 -3.30
N GLY A 5 -6.50 -10.29 -2.20
CA GLY A 5 -5.92 -10.22 -0.86
C GLY A 5 -5.27 -11.54 -0.41
N ALA A 6 -4.37 -11.44 0.56
CA ALA A 6 -3.58 -12.57 1.06
C ALA A 6 -4.41 -13.56 1.91
N ALA A 7 -5.27 -13.04 2.80
CA ALA A 7 -6.14 -13.85 3.64
C ALA A 7 -7.55 -13.26 3.77
N ALA A 8 -8.50 -14.10 4.17
CA ALA A 8 -9.86 -13.68 4.44
C ALA A 8 -9.91 -12.82 5.72
N GLY A 9 -10.56 -11.66 5.65
CA GLY A 9 -10.69 -10.75 6.80
C GLY A 9 -9.72 -9.57 6.78
N ASP A 10 -8.63 -9.63 6.00
CA ASP A 10 -7.60 -8.58 5.90
C ASP A 10 -8.12 -7.22 5.44
N LYS A 11 -9.33 -7.18 4.87
CA LYS A 11 -9.92 -6.01 4.19
C LYS A 11 -9.01 -5.46 3.08
N PHE A 12 -8.32 -6.34 2.37
CA PHE A 12 -7.56 -5.95 1.18
C PHE A 12 -8.48 -5.23 0.18
N GLY A 13 -8.05 -4.06 -0.28
CA GLY A 13 -8.86 -3.20 -1.15
C GLY A 13 -9.77 -2.23 -0.40
N ILE A 14 -9.63 -2.08 0.92
CA ILE A 14 -10.40 -1.09 1.71
C ILE A 14 -10.13 0.34 1.27
N SER A 15 -8.90 0.61 0.82
CA SER A 15 -8.47 1.85 0.22
C SER A 15 -7.55 1.55 -0.97
N VAL A 16 -7.74 2.27 -2.08
CA VAL A 16 -6.98 2.08 -3.32
C VAL A 16 -6.71 3.45 -3.93
N SER A 17 -5.51 3.67 -4.43
CA SER A 17 -5.17 4.88 -5.17
C SER A 17 -4.13 4.60 -6.27
N HIS A 18 -4.05 5.52 -7.23
CA HIS A 18 -2.86 5.64 -8.07
C HIS A 18 -1.68 6.06 -7.18
N ALA A 19 -0.56 5.35 -7.26
CA ALA A 19 0.63 5.65 -6.46
C ALA A 19 1.56 6.69 -7.15
N GLY A 20 1.39 6.93 -8.45
CA GLY A 20 2.39 7.59 -9.28
C GLY A 20 3.35 6.56 -9.88
N ASP A 21 4.44 7.01 -10.47
CA ASP A 21 5.56 6.16 -10.89
C ASP A 21 6.61 6.15 -9.77
N VAL A 22 6.53 5.16 -8.88
CA VAL A 22 7.35 5.08 -7.66
C VAL A 22 8.68 4.36 -7.91
N ASN A 23 8.84 3.72 -9.08
CA ASN A 23 10.05 3.01 -9.48
C ASN A 23 10.77 3.68 -10.67
N SER A 24 10.23 4.78 -11.20
CA SER A 24 10.75 5.60 -12.31
C SER A 24 10.90 4.83 -13.62
N ASP A 25 9.94 3.95 -13.93
CA ASP A 25 9.93 3.15 -15.17
C ASP A 25 9.09 3.76 -16.31
N GLY A 26 8.43 4.88 -16.05
CA GLY A 26 7.55 5.61 -16.97
C GLY A 26 6.09 5.14 -16.95
N PHE A 27 5.72 4.22 -16.06
CA PHE A 27 4.37 3.72 -15.88
C PHE A 27 3.82 4.06 -14.51
N GLY A 28 2.49 4.12 -14.43
CA GLY A 28 1.78 4.39 -13.18
C GLY A 28 1.58 3.13 -12.34
N ASP A 29 1.92 3.23 -11.07
CA ASP A 29 1.78 2.18 -10.06
C ASP A 29 0.48 2.31 -9.26
N VAL A 30 0.16 1.27 -8.49
CA VAL A 30 -1.05 1.19 -7.66
C VAL A 30 -0.69 0.89 -6.21
N ILE A 31 -1.31 1.62 -5.28
CA ILE A 31 -1.23 1.33 -3.84
C ILE A 31 -2.58 0.85 -3.31
N ILE A 32 -2.56 -0.20 -2.48
CA ILE A 32 -3.75 -0.83 -1.90
C ILE A 32 -3.55 -1.03 -0.40
N GLY A 33 -4.52 -0.59 0.40
CA GLY A 33 -4.58 -0.85 1.83
C GLY A 33 -5.29 -2.17 2.20
N ALA A 34 -4.86 -2.77 3.31
CA ALA A 34 -5.48 -3.92 3.97
C ALA A 34 -5.38 -3.73 5.50
N ASN A 35 -6.26 -2.88 6.03
CA ASN A 35 -6.10 -2.34 7.37
C ASN A 35 -6.31 -3.36 8.50
N TRP A 36 -6.80 -4.57 8.20
CA TRP A 36 -7.00 -5.66 9.16
C TRP A 36 -6.07 -6.85 8.90
N ASN A 37 -5.05 -6.69 8.05
CA ASN A 37 -4.07 -7.75 7.88
C ASN A 37 -3.31 -8.02 9.19
N ASP A 38 -3.15 -9.30 9.53
CA ASP A 38 -2.62 -9.80 10.80
C ASP A 38 -1.21 -10.43 10.69
N SER A 39 -0.57 -10.31 9.53
CA SER A 39 0.70 -11.00 9.28
C SER A 39 1.90 -10.42 10.07
N GLY A 40 1.73 -9.27 10.74
CA GLY A 40 2.71 -8.66 11.64
C GLY A 40 2.34 -8.71 13.13
N GLY A 41 1.20 -9.31 13.49
CA GLY A 41 0.64 -9.26 14.85
C GLY A 41 -0.89 -9.16 14.84
N ALA A 42 -1.50 -8.76 15.95
CA ALA A 42 -2.95 -8.54 15.98
C ALA A 42 -3.32 -7.31 15.15
N ASN A 43 -3.72 -7.53 13.89
CA ASN A 43 -4.20 -6.52 12.94
C ASN A 43 -3.36 -5.21 12.84
N PRO A 44 -2.02 -5.25 12.74
CA PRO A 44 -1.25 -4.02 12.50
C PRO A 44 -1.66 -3.32 11.20
N GLY A 45 -2.22 -4.09 10.24
CA GLY A 45 -2.59 -3.60 8.92
C GLY A 45 -1.40 -3.56 7.96
N ARG A 46 -1.69 -3.48 6.67
CA ARG A 46 -0.70 -3.41 5.58
C ARG A 46 -1.11 -2.46 4.47
N ALA A 47 -0.12 -1.98 3.73
CA ALA A 47 -0.28 -1.41 2.41
C ALA A 47 0.65 -2.11 1.41
N TYR A 48 0.21 -2.21 0.17
CA TYR A 48 0.88 -2.93 -0.90
C TYR A 48 1.04 -2.01 -2.10
N ILE A 49 2.22 -1.98 -2.72
CA ILE A 49 2.42 -1.36 -4.03
C ILE A 49 2.60 -2.47 -5.07
N TYR A 50 1.95 -2.28 -6.21
CA TYR A 50 2.08 -3.10 -7.40
C TYR A 50 2.56 -2.20 -8.53
N PHE A 51 3.69 -2.56 -9.14
CA PHE A 51 4.25 -1.80 -10.24
C PHE A 51 3.39 -1.92 -11.49
N GLY A 52 3.32 -0.80 -12.20
CA GLY A 52 2.70 -0.67 -13.50
C GLY A 52 3.54 -1.35 -14.57
N GLY A 53 3.26 -0.99 -15.82
CA GLY A 53 3.99 -1.48 -16.97
C GLY A 53 3.09 -1.79 -18.16
N ILE A 54 3.72 -2.17 -19.27
CA ILE A 54 3.02 -2.76 -20.42
C ILE A 54 2.17 -3.96 -19.97
N VAL A 55 2.74 -4.76 -19.06
CA VAL A 55 2.05 -5.79 -18.31
C VAL A 55 2.25 -5.47 -16.83
N PRO A 56 1.22 -4.96 -16.13
CA PRO A 56 1.34 -4.63 -14.71
C PRO A 56 1.54 -5.88 -13.85
N ASP A 57 2.28 -5.73 -12.75
CA ASP A 57 2.58 -6.82 -11.83
C ASP A 57 1.37 -7.18 -10.95
N THR A 58 1.14 -8.49 -10.80
CA THR A 58 0.02 -9.01 -10.00
C THR A 58 0.44 -9.52 -8.63
N VAL A 59 1.74 -9.45 -8.33
CA VAL A 59 2.34 -9.76 -7.04
C VAL A 59 2.88 -8.45 -6.48
N ALA A 60 2.69 -8.19 -5.20
CA ALA A 60 3.12 -6.92 -4.61
C ALA A 60 4.65 -6.80 -4.63
N ASP A 61 5.14 -5.66 -5.14
CA ASP A 61 6.56 -5.33 -5.20
C ASP A 61 7.06 -4.72 -3.89
N VAL A 62 6.19 -3.94 -3.24
CA VAL A 62 6.45 -3.36 -1.92
C VAL A 62 5.34 -3.76 -0.97
N ILE A 63 5.72 -4.23 0.22
CA ILE A 63 4.80 -4.55 1.31
C ILE A 63 5.22 -3.73 2.53
N MET A 64 4.34 -2.86 2.97
CA MET A 64 4.50 -2.06 4.19
C MET A 64 3.57 -2.62 5.26
N THR A 65 4.09 -2.90 6.46
CA THR A 65 3.33 -3.44 7.60
C THR A 65 3.29 -2.39 8.71
N GLY A 66 2.13 -2.24 9.36
CA GLY A 66 2.01 -1.38 10.53
C GLY A 66 2.93 -1.82 11.68
N GLU A 67 3.27 -0.87 12.54
CA GLU A 67 4.29 -1.04 13.60
C GLU A 67 3.76 -1.83 14.79
N ALA A 68 2.55 -1.52 15.26
CA ALA A 68 1.95 -2.11 16.45
C ALA A 68 0.56 -2.72 16.16
N ALA A 69 0.07 -3.48 17.14
CA ALA A 69 -1.23 -4.13 17.07
C ALA A 69 -2.36 -3.11 16.96
N ASP A 70 -3.36 -3.42 16.12
CA ASP A 70 -4.58 -2.65 15.90
C ASP A 70 -4.37 -1.20 15.40
N ASP A 71 -3.18 -0.85 14.90
CA ASP A 71 -2.87 0.47 14.32
C ASP A 71 -3.74 0.84 13.09
N ASN A 72 -4.31 -0.18 12.44
CA ASN A 72 -5.05 -0.08 11.18
C ASN A 72 -4.23 0.58 10.05
N PHE A 73 -2.94 0.27 9.94
CA PHE A 73 -2.11 0.76 8.83
C PHE A 73 -2.69 0.32 7.47
N GLY A 74 -2.79 1.25 6.53
CA GLY A 74 -3.48 1.02 5.25
C GLY A 74 -4.98 1.32 5.29
N PHE A 75 -5.49 1.96 6.35
CA PHE A 75 -6.88 2.44 6.38
C PHE A 75 -7.17 3.46 5.26
N SER A 76 -6.22 4.32 4.96
CA SER A 76 -6.24 5.23 3.81
C SER A 76 -4.89 5.23 3.11
N VAL A 77 -4.90 5.28 1.78
CA VAL A 77 -3.69 5.38 0.94
C VAL A 77 -3.87 6.43 -0.14
N SER A 78 -2.79 7.10 -0.53
CA SER A 78 -2.76 8.04 -1.67
C SER A 78 -1.35 8.16 -2.23
N SER A 79 -1.22 8.57 -3.50
CA SER A 79 0.01 9.22 -3.95
C SER A 79 0.21 10.53 -3.20
N ALA A 80 1.47 10.87 -2.95
CA ALA A 80 1.92 12.16 -2.44
C ALA A 80 2.59 13.02 -3.54
N GLY A 81 2.83 12.46 -4.73
CA GLY A 81 3.74 13.01 -5.72
C GLY A 81 5.20 12.83 -5.30
N ASP A 82 6.15 13.31 -6.10
CA ASP A 82 7.56 13.40 -5.70
C ASP A 82 7.71 14.56 -4.69
N VAL A 83 7.76 14.24 -3.40
CA VAL A 83 7.79 15.25 -2.32
C VAL A 83 9.20 15.70 -1.95
N ASN A 84 10.22 14.98 -2.41
CA ASN A 84 11.62 15.25 -2.08
C ASN A 84 12.48 15.64 -3.31
N ASP A 85 11.86 15.74 -4.50
CA ASP A 85 12.46 16.06 -5.79
C ASP A 85 13.58 15.08 -6.20
N ASP A 86 13.44 13.79 -5.89
CA ASP A 86 14.44 12.77 -6.25
C ASP A 86 14.16 12.03 -7.57
N GLY A 87 13.02 12.33 -8.21
CA GLY A 87 12.60 11.73 -9.48
C GLY A 87 11.74 10.47 -9.32
N PHE A 88 11.33 10.13 -8.11
CA PHE A 88 10.42 9.03 -7.80
C PHE A 88 9.16 9.58 -7.14
N ASN A 89 7.98 9.06 -7.50
CA ASN A 89 6.77 9.47 -6.79
C ASN A 89 6.72 8.83 -5.41
N ASP A 90 6.25 9.59 -4.42
CA ASP A 90 6.02 9.12 -3.07
C ASP A 90 4.55 8.73 -2.84
N VAL A 91 4.34 7.97 -1.77
CA VAL A 91 3.03 7.55 -1.28
C VAL A 91 2.85 7.92 0.18
N ILE A 92 1.60 8.06 0.60
CA ILE A 92 1.23 8.25 2.00
C ILE A 92 0.23 7.19 2.45
N VAL A 93 0.41 6.69 3.66
CA VAL A 93 -0.43 5.66 4.27
C VAL A 93 -0.87 6.09 5.67
N GLY A 94 -2.17 5.98 5.93
CA GLY A 94 -2.76 6.28 7.24
C GLY A 94 -2.84 5.05 8.14
N ALA A 95 -2.56 5.27 9.42
CA ALA A 95 -2.76 4.33 10.53
C ALA A 95 -3.52 5.05 11.67
N PRO A 96 -4.85 5.21 11.55
CA PRO A 96 -5.62 6.11 12.40
C PRO A 96 -5.74 5.66 13.86
N GLN A 97 -5.33 4.43 14.19
CA GLN A 97 -5.36 3.90 15.54
C GLN A 97 -3.96 3.78 16.17
N ASN A 98 -2.92 4.16 15.44
CA ASN A 98 -1.56 4.16 15.97
C ASN A 98 -1.42 5.15 17.14
N ASP A 99 -0.78 4.68 18.21
CA ASP A 99 -0.60 5.38 19.48
C ASP A 99 0.87 5.60 19.88
N ALA A 100 1.80 5.43 18.92
CA ALA A 100 3.24 5.59 19.13
C ALA A 100 3.71 7.06 19.24
#